data_AF-A0A2V7VTQ6-F1
#
_entry.id   AF-A0A2V7VTQ6-F1
#
_cell.length_a   1.000
_cell.length_b   1.000
_cell.length_c   1.000
_cell.angle_alpha   90.00
_cell.angle_beta   90.00
_cell.angle_gamma   90.00
#
_symmetry.space_group_name_H-M   'P 1'
#
loop_
_entity.id
_entity.type
_entity.pdbx_description
1 polymer ?
#
loop_
_entity_poly.entity_id
_entity_poly.type
_entity_poly.pdbx_seq_one_letter_code
_entity_poly.pdbx_strand_id
1 'polypeptide(L)'
;GLLGFITGHHEALGDQVVGSPFDRLLSSAIGQPLSVTMILKHGRPGPARLDVLSGYSVIKPEEKLPEQAKVGFKAGSIYSADTGFAARVAANSALMKRLKSLRGEYIRVDGDVVTLLWAGSETDYSGMISDHGGYYKMLNAMMDDLADIADAIPSGQ
;
A
#
# COMPACT_ATOMS: atom_id res chain seq x y z
N GLY A 1 20.28 -6.00 -1.21
CA GLY A 1 21.30 -4.94 -1.29
C GLY A 1 20.62 -3.61 -1.17
N LEU A 2 20.48 -3.13 0.06
CA LEU A 2 19.98 -1.82 0.52
C LEU A 2 20.10 -1.85 2.07
N LEU A 3 19.84 -3.03 2.67
CA LEU A 3 20.23 -3.37 4.04
C LEU A 3 21.73 -3.20 4.31
N GLY A 4 22.60 -3.60 3.37
CA GLY A 4 24.05 -3.37 3.47
C GLY A 4 24.49 -1.91 3.36
N PHE A 5 23.63 -1.03 2.82
CA PHE A 5 23.89 0.41 2.74
C PHE A 5 23.43 1.15 4.02
N ILE A 6 22.40 0.65 4.71
CA ILE A 6 21.84 1.27 5.93
C ILE A 6 22.60 0.84 7.20
N THR A 7 23.18 -0.36 7.27
CA THR A 7 23.76 -0.89 8.51
C THR A 7 25.28 -0.68 8.65
N GLY A 8 25.97 -0.14 7.64
CA GLY A 8 27.43 0.05 7.69
C GLY A 8 28.24 -1.24 7.91
N HIS A 9 27.62 -2.41 7.82
CA HIS A 9 28.24 -3.71 8.05
C HIS A 9 28.38 -4.44 6.71
N HIS A 10 29.43 -4.09 5.98
CA HIS A 10 29.76 -4.76 4.72
C HIS A 10 30.43 -6.13 4.92
N GLU A 11 30.64 -6.60 6.16
CA GLU A 11 31.41 -7.83 6.42
C GLU A 11 30.81 -8.86 7.42
N ALA A 12 29.60 -8.65 8.00
CA ALA A 12 29.16 -9.51 9.12
C ALA A 12 27.71 -10.04 9.09
N LEU A 13 27.04 -10.08 7.94
CA LEU A 13 25.67 -10.67 7.83
C LEU A 13 25.63 -11.93 6.94
N GLY A 14 26.72 -12.71 6.94
CA GLY A 14 26.85 -13.92 6.14
C GLY A 14 26.15 -15.17 6.70
N ASP A 15 25.74 -15.22 7.97
CA ASP A 15 25.55 -16.54 8.62
C ASP A 15 24.23 -16.82 9.32
N GLN A 16 23.22 -15.93 9.29
CA GLN A 16 21.94 -16.24 9.94
C GLN A 16 20.70 -15.80 9.15
N VAL A 17 20.65 -16.18 7.87
CA VAL A 17 19.36 -16.33 7.18
C VAL A 17 18.94 -17.79 7.30
N VAL A 18 18.00 -18.06 8.21
CA VAL A 18 17.39 -19.38 8.42
C VAL A 18 16.56 -19.72 7.17
N GLY A 19 16.93 -20.76 6.43
CA GLY A 19 16.25 -21.20 5.22
C GLY A 19 16.99 -22.34 4.53
N SER A 20 16.25 -23.24 3.88
CA SER A 20 16.80 -24.37 3.13
C SER A 20 17.66 -23.88 1.95
N PRO A 21 18.56 -24.71 1.38
CA PRO A 21 19.34 -24.34 0.19
C PRO A 21 18.47 -23.87 -0.99
N PHE A 22 17.24 -24.40 -1.09
CA PHE A 22 16.26 -23.98 -2.07
C PHE A 22 15.71 -22.58 -1.76
N ASP A 23 15.45 -22.26 -0.49
CA ASP A 23 15.03 -20.92 -0.06
C ASP A 23 16.13 -19.88 -0.30
N ARG A 24 17.41 -20.26 -0.17
CA ARG A 24 18.55 -19.39 -0.50
C ARG A 24 18.65 -19.12 -2.01
N LEU A 25 18.45 -20.15 -2.83
CA LEU A 25 18.39 -20.00 -4.29
C LEU A 25 17.20 -19.15 -4.73
N LEU A 26 16.00 -19.41 -4.18
CA LEU A 26 14.80 -18.60 -4.40
C LEU A 26 15.00 -17.15 -3.94
N SER A 27 15.55 -16.93 -2.75
CA SER A 27 15.85 -15.59 -2.26
C SER A 27 16.88 -14.87 -3.12
N SER A 28 17.83 -15.58 -3.74
CA SER A 28 18.81 -14.98 -4.65
C SER A 28 18.22 -14.63 -6.03
N ALA A 29 17.20 -15.38 -6.49
CA ALA A 29 16.57 -15.20 -7.79
C ALA A 29 15.35 -14.24 -7.76
N ILE A 30 14.60 -14.25 -6.66
CA ILE A 30 13.34 -13.49 -6.49
C ILE A 30 13.56 -12.28 -5.58
N GLY A 31 14.54 -12.32 -4.67
CA GLY A 31 14.65 -11.41 -3.53
C GLY A 31 13.91 -11.96 -2.31
N GLN A 32 14.14 -11.36 -1.13
CA GLN A 32 13.41 -11.76 0.08
C GLN A 32 11.94 -11.32 0.01
N PRO A 33 10.98 -12.16 0.45
CA PRO A 33 9.59 -11.73 0.58
C PRO A 33 9.49 -10.62 1.63
N LEU A 34 8.77 -9.56 1.30
CA LEU A 34 8.64 -8.35 2.12
C LEU A 34 7.18 -7.90 2.16
N SER A 35 6.75 -7.46 3.34
CA SER A 35 5.44 -6.83 3.55
C SER A 35 5.62 -5.43 4.09
N VAL A 36 4.88 -4.47 3.53
CA VAL A 36 4.83 -3.09 4.02
C VAL A 36 3.43 -2.82 4.56
N THR A 37 3.39 -2.23 5.75
CA THR A 37 2.16 -1.74 6.34
C THR A 37 2.37 -0.31 6.83
N MET A 38 1.50 0.60 6.41
CA MET A 38 1.49 1.98 6.89
C MET A 38 0.10 2.28 7.46
N ILE A 39 0.05 2.82 8.66
CA ILE A 39 -1.21 3.06 9.38
C ILE A 39 -1.25 4.53 9.74
N LEU A 40 -2.29 5.22 9.27
CA LEU A 40 -2.64 6.57 9.66
C LEU A 40 -3.87 6.53 10.56
N LYS A 41 -3.71 6.94 11.83
CA LYS A 41 -4.83 7.12 12.76
C LYS A 41 -5.43 8.50 12.56
N HIS A 42 -6.70 8.57 12.13
CA HIS A 42 -7.37 9.83 11.82
C HIS A 42 -8.34 10.32 12.93
N GLY A 43 -8.66 9.47 13.91
CA GLY A 43 -9.41 9.85 15.11
C GLY A 43 -10.87 10.26 14.89
N ARG A 44 -11.42 10.02 13.70
CA ARG A 44 -12.85 10.27 13.39
C ARG A 44 -13.64 9.00 13.74
N PRO A 45 -14.74 9.09 14.51
CA PRO A 45 -15.47 7.91 14.96
C PRO A 45 -16.27 7.27 13.82
N GLY A 46 -16.26 5.94 13.76
CA GLY A 46 -17.19 5.11 12.99
C GLY A 46 -17.29 5.36 11.48
N PRO A 47 -16.19 5.61 10.73
CA PRO A 47 -16.29 5.66 9.29
C PRO A 47 -16.76 4.31 8.73
N ALA A 48 -17.53 4.37 7.65
CA ALA A 48 -17.82 3.19 6.87
C ALA A 48 -16.53 2.61 6.30
N ARG A 49 -16.43 1.28 6.26
CA ARG A 49 -15.30 0.59 5.62
C ARG A 49 -15.21 0.99 4.15
N LEU A 50 -14.01 1.32 3.72
CA LEU A 50 -13.68 1.62 2.33
C LEU A 50 -12.39 0.90 1.95
N ASP A 51 -12.39 0.24 0.80
CA ASP A 51 -11.26 -0.48 0.25
C ASP A 51 -10.86 0.12 -1.10
N VAL A 52 -9.62 0.60 -1.22
CA VAL A 52 -9.00 0.94 -2.51
C VAL A 52 -8.09 -0.20 -2.90
N LEU A 53 -8.43 -0.91 -3.98
CA LEU A 53 -7.69 -2.09 -4.41
C LEU A 53 -7.02 -1.85 -5.76
N SER A 54 -5.69 -1.93 -5.79
CA SER A 54 -4.95 -1.97 -7.06
C SER A 54 -5.32 -3.23 -7.86
N GLY A 55 -5.39 -3.11 -9.18
CA GLY A 55 -5.61 -4.24 -10.09
C GLY A 55 -4.50 -5.30 -10.01
N TYR A 56 -3.33 -4.91 -9.50
CA TYR A 56 -2.15 -5.76 -9.34
C TYR A 56 -1.98 -6.30 -7.92
N SER A 57 -2.89 -5.98 -7.00
CA SER A 57 -2.70 -6.33 -5.60
C SER A 57 -2.82 -7.83 -5.36
N VAL A 58 -1.86 -8.37 -4.60
CA VAL A 58 -1.85 -9.76 -4.12
C VAL A 58 -2.55 -9.90 -2.76
N ILE A 59 -2.62 -8.82 -1.98
CA ILE A 59 -3.36 -8.76 -0.71
C ILE A 59 -4.76 -8.25 -1.03
N LYS A 60 -5.80 -8.96 -0.60
CA LYS A 60 -7.19 -8.57 -0.84
C LYS A 60 -8.02 -8.81 0.41
N PRO A 61 -9.09 -8.04 0.62
CA PRO A 61 -10.04 -8.37 1.66
C PRO A 61 -10.71 -9.71 1.35
N GLU A 62 -11.01 -10.48 2.40
CA GLU A 62 -11.76 -11.74 2.29
C GLU A 62 -13.17 -11.50 1.75
N GLU A 63 -13.84 -10.50 2.32
CA GLU A 63 -15.15 -10.05 1.86
C GLU A 63 -15.02 -8.79 1.00
N LYS A 64 -15.46 -8.89 -0.25
CA LYS A 64 -15.43 -7.76 -1.19
C LYS A 64 -16.72 -6.95 -1.12
N LEU A 65 -16.59 -5.67 -0.78
CA LEU A 65 -17.70 -4.72 -0.78
C LEU A 65 -18.14 -4.35 -2.22
N PRO A 66 -19.31 -3.70 -2.41
CA PRO A 66 -19.74 -3.23 -3.72
C PRO A 66 -18.76 -2.23 -4.35
N GLU A 67 -18.52 -2.34 -5.66
CA GLU A 67 -17.69 -1.39 -6.41
C GLU A 67 -18.42 -0.06 -6.54
N GLN A 68 -17.77 1.04 -6.15
CA GLN A 68 -18.34 2.38 -6.21
C GLN A 68 -17.68 3.25 -7.28
N ALA A 69 -16.38 3.06 -7.53
CA ALA A 69 -15.66 3.82 -8.53
C ALA A 69 -14.45 3.05 -9.07
N LYS A 70 -14.03 3.38 -10.30
CA LYS A 70 -12.76 2.92 -10.89
C LYS A 70 -11.69 3.98 -10.70
N VAL A 71 -10.50 3.57 -10.27
CA VAL A 71 -9.33 4.45 -10.16
C VAL A 71 -8.78 4.79 -11.55
N GLY A 72 -8.81 3.83 -12.46
CA GLY A 72 -8.38 3.97 -13.85
C GLY A 72 -8.56 2.67 -14.62
N PHE A 73 -8.25 2.69 -15.93
CA PHE A 73 -8.30 1.46 -16.73
C PHE A 73 -7.24 0.47 -16.20
N LYS A 74 -7.70 -0.66 -15.63
CA LYS A 74 -6.88 -1.71 -14.99
C LYS A 74 -6.07 -1.30 -13.76
N ALA A 75 -6.06 -0.01 -13.38
CA ALA A 75 -5.29 0.46 -12.23
C ALA A 75 -5.86 -0.01 -10.90
N GLY A 76 -7.19 -0.06 -10.77
CA GLY A 76 -7.84 -0.46 -9.53
C GLY A 76 -9.26 0.11 -9.40
N SER A 77 -9.85 -0.16 -8.24
CA SER A 77 -11.23 0.25 -7.91
C SER A 77 -11.38 0.60 -6.44
N ILE A 78 -12.38 1.42 -6.13
CA ILE A 78 -12.82 1.78 -4.79
C ILE A 78 -14.09 0.97 -4.48
N TYR A 79 -14.10 0.31 -3.33
CA TYR A 79 -15.18 -0.50 -2.82
C TYR A 79 -15.64 0.04 -1.47
N SER A 80 -16.95 0.14 -1.27
CA SER A 80 -17.53 0.66 -0.02
C SER A 80 -19.02 0.31 0.02
N ALA A 81 -19.58 0.19 1.23
CA ALA A 81 -21.02 0.17 1.44
C ALA A 81 -21.63 1.59 1.46
N ASP A 82 -20.83 2.61 1.84
CA ASP A 82 -21.21 4.01 1.82
C ASP A 82 -20.80 4.65 0.47
N THR A 83 -21.82 4.92 -0.36
CA THR A 83 -21.66 5.53 -1.69
C THR A 83 -21.20 6.98 -1.60
N GLY A 84 -21.64 7.73 -0.59
CA GLY A 84 -21.27 9.13 -0.40
C GLY A 84 -19.81 9.28 0.02
N PHE A 85 -19.31 8.36 0.86
CA PHE A 85 -17.90 8.32 1.23
C PHE A 85 -17.01 7.97 0.04
N ALA A 86 -17.34 6.91 -0.69
CA ALA A 86 -16.60 6.55 -1.88
C ALA A 86 -16.60 7.67 -2.94
N ALA A 87 -17.72 8.37 -3.11
CA ALA A 87 -17.81 9.50 -4.03
C ALA A 87 -16.88 10.67 -3.63
N ARG A 88 -16.75 10.99 -2.34
CA ARG A 88 -15.81 12.02 -1.86
C ARG A 88 -14.35 11.65 -2.15
N VAL A 89 -13.97 10.39 -1.92
CA VAL A 89 -12.64 9.89 -2.27
C VAL A 89 -12.42 9.99 -3.78
N ALA A 90 -13.36 9.51 -4.58
CA ALA A 90 -13.26 9.52 -6.04
C ALA A 90 -13.27 10.94 -6.65
N ALA A 91 -13.84 11.93 -5.96
CA ALA A 91 -13.86 13.33 -6.39
C ALA A 91 -12.50 14.03 -6.21
N ASN A 92 -11.60 13.50 -5.38
CA ASN A 92 -10.25 14.04 -5.22
C ASN A 92 -9.39 13.64 -6.43
N SER A 93 -9.28 14.55 -7.40
CA SER A 93 -8.56 14.31 -8.67
C SER A 93 -7.05 14.11 -8.47
N ALA A 94 -6.45 14.73 -7.46
CA ALA A 94 -5.04 14.58 -7.13
C ALA A 94 -4.76 13.18 -6.58
N LEU A 95 -5.57 12.74 -5.60
CA LEU A 95 -5.55 11.38 -5.08
C LEU A 95 -5.76 10.35 -6.20
N MET A 96 -6.83 10.49 -6.98
CA MET A 96 -7.13 9.55 -8.07
C MET A 96 -6.03 9.47 -9.12
N LYS A 97 -5.26 10.54 -9.33
CA LYS A 97 -4.07 10.52 -10.19
C LYS A 97 -2.95 9.69 -9.56
N ARG A 98 -2.68 9.83 -8.27
CA ARG A 98 -1.64 9.05 -7.56
C ARG A 98 -2.03 7.57 -7.44
N LEU A 99 -3.30 7.29 -7.14
CA LEU A 99 -3.81 5.92 -7.05
C LEU A 99 -3.68 5.12 -8.37
N LYS A 100 -3.59 5.78 -9.52
CA LYS A 100 -3.33 5.10 -10.82
C LYS A 100 -1.93 4.50 -10.92
N SER A 101 -0.99 4.98 -10.11
CA SER A 101 0.40 4.54 -10.09
C SER A 101 0.66 3.42 -9.09
N LEU A 102 -0.37 2.98 -8.34
CA LEU A 102 -0.25 1.90 -7.37
C LEU A 102 0.24 0.60 -8.01
N ARG A 103 1.33 0.05 -7.47
CA ARG A 103 2.01 -1.21 -7.81
C ARG A 103 1.64 -2.35 -6.85
N GLY A 104 0.34 -2.58 -6.68
CA GLY A 104 -0.19 -3.74 -5.94
C GLY A 104 -0.57 -3.47 -4.49
N GLU A 105 -0.62 -2.20 -4.08
CA GLU A 105 -1.09 -1.77 -2.78
C GLU A 105 -2.60 -1.99 -2.64
N TYR A 106 -3.00 -2.27 -1.41
CA TYR A 106 -4.37 -2.30 -0.94
C TYR A 106 -4.50 -1.31 0.21
N ILE A 107 -5.38 -0.32 0.08
CA ILE A 107 -5.67 0.63 1.16
C ILE A 107 -7.04 0.33 1.74
N ARG A 108 -7.12 0.21 3.07
CA ARG A 108 -8.36 -0.03 3.82
C ARG A 108 -8.59 1.08 4.82
N VAL A 109 -9.79 1.64 4.82
CA VAL A 109 -10.36 2.41 5.93
C VAL A 109 -11.19 1.46 6.76
N ASP A 110 -10.91 1.37 8.05
CA ASP A 110 -11.70 0.60 9.00
C ASP A 110 -11.48 1.14 10.42
N GLY A 111 -12.54 1.26 11.22
CA GLY A 111 -12.45 1.91 12.52
C GLY A 111 -11.87 3.33 12.40
N ASP A 112 -10.94 3.73 13.26
CA ASP A 112 -10.34 5.08 13.25
C ASP A 112 -9.00 5.17 12.49
N VAL A 113 -8.75 4.23 11.56
CA VAL A 113 -7.50 4.13 10.81
C VAL A 113 -7.69 4.00 9.30
N VAL A 114 -6.72 4.53 8.55
CA VAL A 114 -6.47 4.22 7.14
C VAL A 114 -5.17 3.42 7.06
N THR A 115 -5.23 2.21 6.52
CA THR A 115 -4.10 1.27 6.45
C THR A 115 -3.75 0.99 5.00
N LEU A 116 -2.49 1.18 4.63
CA LEU A 116 -1.91 0.65 3.40
C LEU A 116 -1.27 -0.72 3.68
N LEU A 117 -1.56 -1.68 2.83
CA LEU A 117 -1.03 -3.03 2.84
C LEU A 117 -0.37 -3.30 1.48
N TRP A 118 0.85 -3.83 1.51
CA TRP A 118 1.55 -4.29 0.32
C TRP A 118 2.39 -5.52 0.66
N ALA A 119 2.48 -6.47 -0.27
CA ALA A 119 3.41 -7.59 -0.18
C ALA A 119 3.98 -7.92 -1.56
N GLY A 120 5.25 -8.28 -1.58
CA GLY A 120 5.99 -8.62 -2.79
C GLY A 120 7.42 -9.03 -2.45
N SER A 121 8.32 -8.95 -3.43
CA SER A 121 9.74 -9.22 -3.24
C SER A 121 10.55 -7.94 -2.95
N GLU A 122 11.79 -8.08 -2.45
CA GLU A 122 12.76 -6.97 -2.36
C GLU A 122 12.96 -6.27 -3.72
N THR A 123 12.89 -7.02 -4.82
CA THR A 123 12.99 -6.48 -6.19
C THR A 123 11.80 -5.59 -6.52
N ASP A 124 10.57 -6.04 -6.22
CA ASP A 124 9.36 -5.26 -6.43
C ASP A 124 9.36 -4.00 -5.56
N TYR A 125 9.79 -4.12 -4.31
CA TYR A 125 9.92 -3.00 -3.38
C TYR A 125 10.93 -1.95 -3.87
N SER A 126 12.08 -2.40 -4.37
CA SER A 126 13.10 -1.52 -4.96
C SER A 126 12.60 -0.84 -6.24
N GLY A 127 11.84 -1.57 -7.07
CA GLY A 127 11.17 -1.02 -8.24
C GLY A 127 10.16 0.07 -7.86
N MET A 128 9.35 -0.18 -6.84
CA MET A 128 8.38 0.80 -6.31
C MET A 128 9.07 2.07 -5.78
N ILE A 129 10.21 1.94 -5.09
CA ILE A 129 11.03 3.09 -4.67
C ILE A 129 11.53 3.89 -5.88
N SER A 130 12.02 3.20 -6.91
CA SER A 130 12.54 3.83 -8.13
C SER A 130 11.45 4.56 -8.91
N ASP A 131 10.27 3.96 -9.05
CA ASP A 131 9.10 4.53 -9.74
C ASP A 131 8.66 5.86 -9.10
N HIS A 132 8.81 6.00 -7.78
CA HIS A 132 8.52 7.23 -7.03
C HIS A 132 9.70 8.23 -6.99
N GLY A 133 10.84 7.89 -7.60
CA GLY A 133 12.03 8.73 -7.62
C GLY A 133 12.77 8.79 -6.28
N GLY A 134 12.65 7.75 -5.45
CA GLY A 134 13.36 7.58 -4.19
C GLY A 134 12.46 7.27 -2.99
N TYR A 135 13.07 6.74 -1.93
CA TYR A 135 12.37 6.20 -0.75
C TYR A 135 11.50 7.24 -0.05
N TYR A 136 12.03 8.44 0.23
CA TYR A 136 11.27 9.48 0.91
C TYR A 136 10.10 10.01 0.08
N LYS A 137 10.24 10.06 -1.25
CA LYS A 137 9.14 10.47 -2.14
C LYS A 137 8.04 9.42 -2.18
N MET A 138 8.40 8.13 -2.19
CA MET A 138 7.46 7.02 -2.09
C MET A 138 6.68 7.09 -0.77
N LEU A 139 7.38 7.23 0.36
CA LEU A 139 6.73 7.34 1.66
C LEU A 139 5.79 8.54 1.75
N ASN A 140 6.22 9.72 1.29
CA ASN A 140 5.39 10.91 1.30
C ASN A 140 4.15 10.73 0.41
N ALA A 141 4.31 10.18 -0.80
CA ALA A 141 3.17 9.91 -1.68
C ALA A 141 2.16 8.94 -1.05
N MET A 142 2.63 7.87 -0.40
CA MET A 142 1.78 6.92 0.32
C MET A 142 1.10 7.57 1.52
N MET A 143 1.80 8.38 2.30
CA MET A 143 1.19 9.11 3.42
C MET A 143 0.16 10.15 2.94
N ASP A 144 0.43 10.85 1.85
CA ASP A 144 -0.50 11.78 1.21
C ASP A 144 -1.77 11.04 0.73
N ASP A 145 -1.64 9.82 0.20
CA ASP A 145 -2.77 8.98 -0.16
C ASP A 145 -3.63 8.63 1.07
N LEU A 146 -3.00 8.23 2.18
CA LEU A 146 -3.74 7.93 3.42
C LEU A 146 -4.40 9.18 4.01
N ALA A 147 -3.71 10.33 3.97
CA ALA A 147 -4.24 11.60 4.45
C ALA A 147 -5.43 12.08 3.62
N ASP A 148 -5.33 12.06 2.29
CA ASP A 148 -6.42 12.46 1.39
C ASP A 148 -7.66 11.56 1.56
N ILE A 149 -7.46 10.25 1.78
CA ILE A 149 -8.56 9.31 2.07
C ILE A 149 -9.16 9.61 3.45
N ALA A 150 -8.32 9.83 4.46
CA ALA A 150 -8.78 10.19 5.80
C ALA A 150 -9.57 11.50 5.80
N ASP A 151 -9.18 12.48 4.99
CA ASP A 151 -9.85 13.76 4.87
C ASP A 151 -11.23 13.66 4.21
N ALA A 152 -11.44 12.69 3.33
CA ALA A 152 -12.73 12.40 2.72
C ALA A 152 -13.75 11.74 3.66
N ILE A 153 -13.32 11.26 4.84
CA ILE A 153 -14.20 10.68 5.85
C ILE A 153 -15.14 11.77 6.36
N PRO A 154 -16.47 11.53 6.41
CA PRO A 154 -17.40 12.46 7.06
C PRO A 154 -16.90 12.90 8.42
N SER A 155 -16.90 14.20 8.67
CA SER A 155 -17.06 14.69 10.03
C SER A 155 -18.39 14.15 10.51
N GLY A 156 -18.40 13.28 11.52
CA GLY A 156 -19.63 12.79 12.12
C GLY A 156 -20.55 13.98 12.47
N GLN A 157 -21.86 13.78 12.27
CA GLN A 157 -22.88 14.65 12.86
C GLN A 157 -22.78 14.63 14.39
#